data_AF-A0AAD5EW11-F1
#
_entry.id   AF-A0AAD5EW11-F1
#
_cell.length_a   1.000
_cell.length_b   1.000
_cell.length_c   1.000
_cell.angle_alpha   90.00
_cell.angle_beta   90.00
_cell.angle_gamma   90.00
#
_symmetry.space_group_name_H-M   'P 1'
#
loop_
_entity.id
_entity.type
_entity.pdbx_description
1 polymer ?
#
loop_
_entity_poly.entity_id
_entity_poly.type
_entity_poly.pdbx_seq_one_letter_code
_entity_poly.pdbx_strand_id
1 'polypeptide(L)'
;MDHEEEIRDDTASSLISAISLGVLILPFLALWSSSLALARRDDNPAPLAFTYMTIVYPVAFLALTFQFAHLMLEIAMRWLLMPRGPQEISQSGSHHMAYMSKRLDALSSTLLDVTDIFLILALFEFGNGFLECATEKTCSFPLVVRYTVLLPAAIVLYLAIATHVQSYWIWSKSFSKDEHVGYQLQGDIKNLEKWDIPLLTLWWAASFLLFLHACFIWRKAKGNAQVLDSTVTFLAATVLNLFNPVRQTVITTLDPEILECKLFMHYLYLVDDMLDYWVRFLIIAHIFAMGLSENKGLWAAMLQSYSAPLDIARPTKE
;
A
#
# COMPACT_ATOMS: atom_id res chain seq x y z
N MET A 1 27.57 -2.55 25.72
CA MET A 1 27.04 -1.77 24.59
C MET A 1 26.55 -0.49 25.21
N ASP A 2 27.23 0.62 24.92
CA ASP A 2 27.00 1.89 25.61
C ASP A 2 25.70 2.52 25.11
N HIS A 3 24.91 3.09 26.02
CA HIS A 3 23.59 3.68 25.73
C HIS A 3 23.63 4.72 24.59
N GLU A 4 24.77 5.37 24.40
CA GLU A 4 25.01 6.34 23.31
C GLU A 4 25.12 5.69 21.93
N GLU A 5 25.61 4.45 21.84
CA GLU A 5 25.77 3.72 20.59
C GLU A 5 24.42 3.25 20.05
N GLU A 6 23.53 2.79 20.95
CA GLU A 6 22.14 2.42 20.63
C GLU A 6 21.31 3.62 20.15
N ILE A 7 21.41 4.77 20.83
CA ILE A 7 20.71 6.01 20.42
C ILE A 7 21.19 6.50 19.04
N ARG A 8 22.48 6.32 18.73
CA ARG A 8 23.08 6.74 17.47
C ARG A 8 22.63 5.86 16.30
N ASP A 9 22.59 4.54 16.50
CA ASP A 9 22.14 3.58 15.48
C ASP A 9 20.64 3.70 15.19
N ASP A 10 19.83 3.97 16.22
CA ASP A 10 18.39 4.20 16.07
C ASP A 10 18.12 5.51 15.32
N THR A 11 18.85 6.59 15.63
CA THR A 11 18.69 7.89 14.96
C THR A 11 19.12 7.84 13.49
N ALA A 12 20.19 7.08 13.18
CA ALA A 12 20.61 6.85 11.81
C ALA A 12 19.54 6.08 11.01
N SER A 13 18.90 5.06 11.63
CA SER A 13 17.81 4.30 11.03
C SER A 13 16.61 5.19 10.67
N SER A 14 16.08 5.96 11.62
CA SER A 14 14.94 6.88 11.36
C SER A 14 15.27 7.92 10.28
N LEU A 15 16.52 8.39 10.22
CA LEU A 15 16.98 9.33 9.20
C LEU A 15 17.07 8.69 7.80
N ILE A 16 17.58 7.45 7.70
CA ILE A 16 17.61 6.70 6.44
C ILE A 16 16.18 6.46 5.93
N SER A 17 15.27 6.03 6.81
CA SER A 17 13.85 5.88 6.47
C SER A 17 13.23 7.19 6.01
N ALA A 18 13.46 8.30 6.72
CA ALA A 18 12.93 9.61 6.35
C ALA A 18 13.43 10.09 4.98
N ILE A 19 14.73 9.89 4.68
CA ILE A 19 15.31 10.22 3.38
C ILE A 19 14.68 9.34 2.29
N SER A 20 14.57 8.03 2.52
CA SER A 20 13.96 7.08 1.60
C SER A 20 12.52 7.47 1.24
N LEU A 21 11.70 7.78 2.25
CA LEU A 21 10.33 8.26 2.08
C LEU A 21 10.29 9.62 1.37
N GLY A 22 11.15 10.55 1.76
CA GLY A 22 11.21 11.89 1.15
C GLY A 22 11.51 11.86 -0.35
N VAL A 23 12.35 10.94 -0.80
CA VAL A 23 12.66 10.72 -2.23
C VAL A 23 11.42 10.28 -3.02
N LEU A 24 10.47 9.58 -2.41
CA LEU A 24 9.26 9.12 -3.07
C LEU A 24 8.20 10.21 -3.25
N ILE A 25 8.19 11.25 -2.41
CA ILE A 25 7.16 12.31 -2.43
C ILE A 25 7.06 12.99 -3.80
N LEU A 26 8.21 13.37 -4.39
CA LEU A 26 8.23 14.13 -5.65
C LEU A 26 7.79 13.28 -6.87
N PRO A 27 8.31 12.04 -7.07
CA PRO A 27 7.77 11.12 -8.07
C PRO A 27 6.27 10.83 -7.89
N PHE A 28 5.80 10.69 -6.65
CA PHE A 28 4.39 10.43 -6.38
C PHE A 28 3.50 11.60 -6.81
N LEU A 29 3.94 12.83 -6.54
CA LEU A 29 3.26 14.04 -6.96
C LEU A 29 3.24 14.20 -8.48
N ALA A 30 4.33 13.80 -9.16
CA ALA A 30 4.41 13.79 -10.61
C ALA A 30 3.45 12.74 -11.23
N LEU A 31 3.38 11.53 -10.67
CA LEU A 31 2.44 10.50 -11.09
C LEU A 31 0.99 10.95 -10.87
N TRP A 32 0.69 11.53 -9.70
CA TRP A 32 -0.65 12.00 -9.39
C TRP A 32 -1.11 13.10 -10.35
N SER A 33 -0.31 14.16 -10.53
CA SER A 33 -0.63 15.25 -11.45
C SER A 33 -0.81 14.76 -12.89
N SER A 34 0.03 13.83 -13.34
CA SER A 34 -0.09 13.24 -14.68
C SER A 34 -1.33 12.36 -14.81
N SER A 35 -1.69 11.60 -13.76
CA SER A 35 -2.86 10.71 -13.76
C SER A 35 -4.19 11.47 -13.90
N LEU A 36 -4.28 12.68 -13.32
CA LEU A 36 -5.44 13.56 -13.45
C LEU A 36 -5.67 14.01 -14.89
N ALA A 37 -4.61 14.12 -15.69
CA ALA A 37 -4.71 14.41 -17.12
C ALA A 37 -5.15 13.19 -17.94
N LEU A 38 -4.72 11.99 -17.56
CA LEU A 38 -5.07 10.72 -18.23
C LEU A 38 -6.50 10.25 -17.96
N ALA A 39 -7.04 10.50 -16.76
CA ALA A 39 -8.38 10.07 -16.36
C ALA A 39 -9.55 10.70 -17.17
N ARG A 40 -9.28 11.68 -18.04
CA ARG A 40 -10.30 12.41 -18.82
C ARG A 40 -10.54 11.88 -20.25
N ARG A 41 -10.01 10.70 -20.60
CA ARG A 41 -10.31 10.09 -21.92
C ARG A 41 -11.61 9.30 -21.85
N ASP A 42 -12.61 9.69 -22.64
CA ASP A 42 -13.98 9.17 -22.61
C ASP A 42 -14.12 7.68 -23.02
N ASP A 43 -13.16 7.13 -23.78
CA ASP A 43 -13.19 5.74 -24.29
C ASP A 43 -12.47 4.73 -23.38
N ASN A 44 -12.63 4.85 -22.07
CA ASN A 44 -11.88 4.05 -21.09
C ASN A 44 -12.48 2.66 -20.86
N PRO A 45 -11.74 1.56 -21.08
CA PRO A 45 -12.23 0.21 -20.78
C PRO A 45 -12.26 -0.17 -19.31
N ALA A 46 -11.60 0.58 -18.44
CA ALA A 46 -11.59 0.32 -16.99
C ALA A 46 -11.91 1.60 -16.21
N PRO A 47 -13.09 2.23 -16.42
CA PRO A 47 -13.40 3.55 -15.86
C PRO A 47 -13.42 3.55 -14.33
N LEU A 48 -13.81 2.42 -13.73
CA LEU A 48 -13.81 2.22 -12.29
C LEU A 48 -12.40 2.14 -11.70
N ALA A 49 -11.44 1.55 -12.42
CA ALA A 49 -10.07 1.47 -11.97
C ALA A 49 -9.45 2.86 -11.79
N PHE A 50 -9.71 3.77 -12.73
CA PHE A 50 -9.25 5.16 -12.63
C PHE A 50 -9.98 5.94 -11.54
N THR A 51 -11.27 5.69 -11.34
CA THR A 51 -12.01 6.25 -10.20
C THR A 51 -11.41 5.82 -8.85
N TYR A 52 -10.94 4.58 -8.75
CA TYR A 52 -10.22 4.15 -7.54
C TYR A 52 -8.85 4.81 -7.45
N MET A 53 -8.11 4.92 -8.57
CA MET A 53 -6.81 5.58 -8.56
C MET A 53 -6.86 7.05 -8.16
N THR A 54 -7.92 7.80 -8.50
CA THR A 54 -8.10 9.20 -8.03
C THR A 54 -8.26 9.30 -6.52
N ILE A 55 -8.61 8.20 -5.83
CA ILE A 55 -8.61 8.09 -4.36
C ILE A 55 -7.25 7.59 -3.86
N VAL A 56 -6.67 6.56 -4.50
CA VAL A 56 -5.37 5.98 -4.11
C VAL A 56 -4.27 7.05 -4.04
N TYR A 57 -4.15 7.89 -5.07
CA TYR A 57 -3.07 8.88 -5.11
C TYR A 57 -3.07 9.88 -3.94
N PRO A 58 -4.17 10.63 -3.66
CA PRO A 58 -4.17 11.57 -2.55
C PRO A 58 -4.08 10.88 -1.19
N VAL A 59 -4.70 9.71 -1.01
CA VAL A 59 -4.64 8.97 0.26
C VAL A 59 -3.23 8.48 0.54
N ALA A 60 -2.55 7.88 -0.45
CA ALA A 60 -1.17 7.43 -0.31
C ALA A 60 -0.20 8.60 -0.09
N PHE A 61 -0.41 9.73 -0.77
CA PHE A 61 0.38 10.94 -0.56
C PHE A 61 0.23 11.48 0.87
N LEU A 62 -0.99 11.51 1.39
CA LEU A 62 -1.26 11.91 2.78
C LEU A 62 -0.60 10.94 3.77
N ALA A 63 -0.70 9.63 3.53
CA ALA A 63 -0.04 8.62 4.35
C ALA A 63 1.48 8.83 4.41
N LEU A 64 2.13 8.95 3.24
CA LEU A 64 3.55 9.25 3.11
C LEU A 64 3.94 10.53 3.85
N THR A 65 3.11 11.58 3.74
CA THR A 65 3.37 12.86 4.41
C THR A 65 3.29 12.73 5.93
N PHE A 66 2.30 12.01 6.45
CA PHE A 66 2.19 11.76 7.89
C PHE A 66 3.30 10.87 8.41
N GLN A 67 3.72 9.84 7.67
CA GLN A 67 4.88 9.03 8.06
C GLN A 67 6.17 9.86 8.08
N PHE A 68 6.39 10.68 7.06
CA PHE A 68 7.54 11.57 7.03
C PHE A 68 7.53 12.53 8.23
N ALA A 69 6.37 13.11 8.55
CA ALA A 69 6.22 13.97 9.73
C ALA A 69 6.45 13.20 11.05
N HIS A 70 5.98 11.95 11.15
CA HIS A 70 6.23 11.06 12.28
C HIS A 70 7.74 10.84 12.49
N LEU A 71 8.47 10.44 11.45
CA LEU A 71 9.92 10.19 11.52
C LEU A 71 10.70 11.46 11.84
N MET A 72 10.33 12.59 11.24
CA MET A 72 10.96 13.88 11.55
C MET A 72 10.74 14.28 13.01
N LEU A 73 9.56 14.02 13.57
CA LEU A 73 9.27 14.28 14.97
C LEU A 73 10.04 13.31 15.89
N GLU A 74 10.19 12.05 15.50
CA GLU A 74 11.00 11.07 16.23
C GLU A 74 12.48 11.48 16.28
N ILE A 75 13.04 11.87 15.13
CA ILE A 75 14.40 12.43 15.04
C ILE A 75 14.50 13.67 15.94
N ALA A 76 13.57 14.62 15.83
CA ALA A 76 13.57 15.83 16.64
C ALA A 76 13.53 15.52 18.15
N MET A 77 12.70 14.58 18.59
CA MET A 77 12.63 14.14 19.99
C MET A 77 13.97 13.55 20.47
N ARG A 78 14.59 12.67 19.69
CA ARG A 78 15.87 12.05 20.05
C ARG A 78 17.01 13.07 20.10
N TRP A 79 17.01 14.03 19.18
CA TRP A 79 17.97 15.15 19.18
C TRP A 79 17.75 16.14 20.32
N LEU A 80 16.50 16.39 20.72
CA LEU A 80 16.17 17.21 21.88
C LEU A 80 16.58 16.51 23.18
N LEU A 81 16.38 15.19 23.28
CA LEU A 81 16.69 14.37 24.46
C LEU A 81 18.18 14.06 24.63
N MET A 82 19.04 14.34 23.64
CA MET A 82 20.49 14.26 23.84
C MET A 82 20.93 15.22 24.96
N PRO A 83 21.81 14.80 25.88
CA PRO A 83 22.15 15.59 27.07
C PRO A 83 22.95 16.85 26.68
N ARG A 84 22.27 17.95 26.38
CA ARG A 84 22.86 19.27 26.20
C ARG A 84 22.83 20.03 27.52
N GLY A 85 23.67 19.59 28.47
CA GLY A 85 23.87 20.29 29.73
C GLY A 85 22.64 20.30 30.68
N PRO A 86 22.72 21.02 31.81
CA PRO A 86 21.78 20.90 32.93
C PRO A 86 20.46 21.66 32.71
N GLN A 87 20.03 21.84 31.46
CA GLN A 87 18.72 22.43 31.17
C GLN A 87 17.67 21.33 31.13
N GLU A 88 16.88 21.28 32.19
CA GLU A 88 15.68 20.46 32.32
C GLU A 88 14.74 20.74 31.13
N ILE A 89 14.73 19.82 30.17
CA ILE A 89 13.64 19.77 29.20
C ILE A 89 12.38 19.46 30.00
N SER A 90 11.34 20.30 29.89
CA SER A 90 10.10 20.05 30.62
C SER A 90 9.52 18.72 30.15
N GLN A 91 9.35 17.77 31.09
CA GLN A 91 8.78 16.45 30.80
C GLN A 91 7.43 16.55 30.04
N SER A 92 6.67 17.63 30.26
CA SER A 92 5.43 17.92 29.53
C SER A 92 5.60 18.07 28.00
N GLY A 93 6.73 18.62 27.53
CA GLY A 93 6.98 18.85 26.10
C GLY A 93 7.33 17.56 25.36
N SER A 94 8.16 16.70 25.98
CA SER A 94 8.51 15.40 25.42
C SER A 94 7.30 14.46 25.35
N HIS A 95 6.43 14.46 26.36
CA HIS A 95 5.18 13.68 26.34
C HIS A 95 4.23 14.11 25.22
N HIS A 96 4.10 15.41 24.95
CA HIS A 96 3.23 15.90 23.87
C HIS A 96 3.75 15.53 22.47
N MET A 97 5.07 15.65 22.26
CA MET A 97 5.70 15.24 21.01
C MET A 97 5.56 13.72 20.78
N ALA A 98 5.74 12.90 21.82
CA ALA A 98 5.57 11.46 21.71
C ALA A 98 4.12 11.07 21.36
N TYR A 99 3.13 11.76 21.97
CA TYR A 99 1.71 11.59 21.63
C TYR A 99 1.43 11.94 20.16
N MET A 100 1.90 13.09 19.68
CA MET A 100 1.71 13.49 18.28
C MET A 100 2.39 12.53 17.31
N SER A 101 3.60 12.06 17.64
CA SER A 101 4.34 11.08 16.85
C SER A 101 3.54 9.80 16.69
N LYS A 102 3.01 9.21 17.77
CA LYS A 102 2.19 7.98 17.69
C LYS A 102 0.87 8.16 16.94
N ARG A 103 0.29 9.36 16.96
CA ARG A 103 -0.93 9.63 16.17
C ARG A 103 -0.65 9.75 14.68
N LEU A 104 0.46 10.37 14.30
CA LEU A 104 0.86 10.49 12.89
C LEU A 104 1.15 9.10 12.30
N ASP A 105 1.83 8.24 13.05
CA ASP A 105 2.09 6.84 12.67
C ASP A 105 0.79 6.03 12.51
N ALA A 106 -0.09 6.07 13.53
CA ALA A 106 -1.38 5.38 13.46
C ALA A 106 -2.27 5.89 12.30
N LEU A 107 -2.25 7.19 12.01
CA LEU A 107 -3.01 7.77 10.89
C LEU A 107 -2.40 7.38 9.54
N SER A 108 -1.08 7.39 9.44
CA SER A 108 -0.34 6.92 8.26
C SER A 108 -0.71 5.46 7.94
N SER A 109 -0.57 4.56 8.92
CA SER A 109 -0.90 3.14 8.78
C SER A 109 -2.33 2.92 8.29
N THR A 110 -3.32 3.61 8.87
CA THR A 110 -4.72 3.46 8.43
C THR A 110 -4.94 3.96 7.01
N LEU A 111 -4.29 5.06 6.61
CA LEU A 111 -4.39 5.55 5.24
C LEU A 111 -3.68 4.62 4.25
N LEU A 112 -2.61 3.93 4.65
CA LEU A 112 -2.01 2.88 3.84
C LEU A 112 -2.95 1.69 3.66
N ASP A 113 -3.62 1.23 4.72
CA ASP A 113 -4.61 0.16 4.59
C ASP A 113 -5.74 0.54 3.62
N VAL A 114 -6.23 1.78 3.72
CA VAL A 114 -7.22 2.33 2.77
C VAL A 114 -6.66 2.34 1.34
N THR A 115 -5.43 2.80 1.18
CA THR A 115 -4.73 2.85 -0.12
C THR A 115 -4.67 1.45 -0.75
N ASP A 116 -4.24 0.46 0.01
CA ASP A 116 -4.07 -0.91 -0.47
C ASP A 116 -5.40 -1.54 -0.88
N ILE A 117 -6.48 -1.25 -0.16
CA ILE A 117 -7.83 -1.71 -0.51
C ILE A 117 -8.23 -1.17 -1.88
N PHE A 118 -8.11 0.15 -2.08
CA PHE A 118 -8.45 0.77 -3.35
C PHE A 118 -7.50 0.35 -4.47
N LEU A 119 -6.24 0.03 -4.15
CA LEU A 119 -5.26 -0.47 -5.09
C LEU A 119 -5.60 -1.90 -5.56
N ILE A 120 -6.01 -2.79 -4.66
CA ILE A 120 -6.52 -4.13 -5.01
C ILE A 120 -7.76 -4.00 -5.89
N LEU A 121 -8.70 -3.10 -5.56
CA LEU A 121 -9.88 -2.86 -6.37
C LEU A 121 -9.52 -2.32 -7.76
N ALA A 122 -8.59 -1.36 -7.85
CA ALA A 122 -8.11 -0.83 -9.11
C ALA A 122 -7.49 -1.93 -9.98
N LEU A 123 -6.58 -2.73 -9.43
CA LEU A 123 -5.96 -3.86 -10.12
C LEU A 123 -7.01 -4.89 -10.58
N PHE A 124 -7.99 -5.19 -9.74
CA PHE A 124 -9.06 -6.10 -10.10
C PHE A 124 -9.85 -5.61 -11.31
N GLU A 125 -10.25 -4.33 -11.34
CA GLU A 125 -10.97 -3.75 -12.47
C GLU A 125 -10.10 -3.63 -13.73
N PHE A 126 -8.79 -3.35 -13.60
CA PHE A 126 -7.86 -3.43 -14.72
C PHE A 126 -7.81 -4.86 -15.29
N GLY A 127 -7.76 -5.86 -14.43
CA GLY A 127 -7.79 -7.27 -14.82
C GLY A 127 -9.05 -7.61 -15.63
N ASN A 128 -10.22 -7.11 -15.21
CA ASN A 128 -11.46 -7.29 -15.96
C ASN A 128 -11.38 -6.64 -17.35
N GLY A 129 -10.87 -5.42 -17.44
CA GLY A 129 -10.64 -4.74 -18.72
C GLY A 129 -9.70 -5.52 -19.65
N PHE A 130 -8.62 -6.10 -19.12
CA PHE A 130 -7.73 -6.97 -19.89
C PHE A 130 -8.43 -8.24 -20.39
N LEU A 131 -9.27 -8.85 -19.54
CA LEU A 131 -10.00 -10.06 -19.89
C LEU A 131 -11.02 -9.79 -21.02
N GLU A 132 -11.73 -8.66 -20.97
CA GLU A 132 -12.65 -8.24 -22.03
C GLU A 132 -11.91 -8.04 -23.35
N CYS A 133 -10.76 -7.36 -23.34
CA CYS A 133 -9.91 -7.20 -24.52
C CYS A 133 -9.39 -8.54 -25.07
N ALA A 134 -9.01 -9.47 -24.18
CA ALA A 134 -8.44 -10.75 -24.58
C ALA A 134 -9.50 -11.76 -25.07
N THR A 135 -10.77 -11.60 -24.70
CA THR A 135 -11.85 -12.55 -25.03
C THR A 135 -12.89 -12.00 -26.00
N GLU A 136 -12.82 -10.71 -26.34
CA GLU A 136 -13.77 -9.98 -27.23
C GLU A 136 -15.24 -10.17 -26.83
N LYS A 137 -15.49 -10.54 -25.56
CA LYS A 137 -16.82 -10.75 -25.00
C LYS A 137 -16.91 -10.02 -23.68
N THR A 138 -18.01 -9.30 -23.50
CA THR A 138 -18.43 -8.83 -22.18
C THR A 138 -18.72 -10.07 -21.33
N CYS A 139 -17.79 -10.46 -20.49
CA CYS A 139 -17.98 -11.62 -19.62
C CYS A 139 -19.13 -11.32 -18.64
N SER A 140 -20.00 -12.29 -18.37
CA SER A 140 -21.01 -12.23 -17.29
C SER A 140 -20.45 -12.64 -15.92
N PHE A 141 -19.15 -12.98 -15.90
CA PHE A 141 -18.35 -13.30 -14.73
C PHE A 141 -17.96 -12.12 -13.78
N PRO A 142 -18.09 -10.81 -14.11
CA PRO A 142 -17.49 -9.76 -13.29
C PRO A 142 -18.26 -9.52 -12.00
N LEU A 143 -19.57 -9.73 -11.94
CA LEU A 143 -20.38 -9.38 -10.76
C LEU A 143 -20.05 -10.24 -9.53
N VAL A 144 -20.01 -11.57 -9.69
CA VAL A 144 -19.71 -12.49 -8.58
C VAL A 144 -18.28 -12.28 -8.09
N VAL A 145 -17.31 -12.21 -9.01
CA VAL A 145 -15.90 -12.04 -8.63
C VAL A 145 -15.65 -10.66 -8.01
N ARG A 146 -16.32 -9.61 -8.49
CA ARG A 146 -16.26 -8.27 -7.91
C ARG A 146 -16.78 -8.25 -6.48
N TYR A 147 -17.89 -8.93 -6.17
CA TYR A 147 -18.36 -9.07 -4.79
C TYR A 147 -17.43 -9.91 -3.92
N THR A 148 -16.79 -10.94 -4.48
CA THR A 148 -15.81 -11.74 -3.72
C THR A 148 -14.54 -10.98 -3.35
N VAL A 149 -14.22 -9.88 -4.05
CA VAL A 149 -13.10 -8.99 -3.70
C VAL A 149 -13.57 -7.82 -2.82
N LEU A 150 -14.75 -7.25 -3.11
CA LEU A 150 -15.33 -6.15 -2.32
C LEU A 150 -15.66 -6.55 -0.88
N LEU A 151 -16.13 -7.78 -0.65
CA LEU A 151 -16.53 -8.23 0.69
C LEU A 151 -15.31 -8.32 1.65
N PRO A 152 -14.21 -9.03 1.31
CA PRO A 152 -12.98 -8.97 2.10
C PRO A 152 -12.44 -7.55 2.24
N ALA A 153 -12.43 -6.75 1.16
CA ALA A 153 -11.97 -5.37 1.19
C ALA A 153 -12.75 -4.49 2.19
N ALA A 154 -14.07 -4.64 2.24
CA ALA A 154 -14.93 -3.94 3.19
C ALA A 154 -14.69 -4.39 4.64
N ILE A 155 -14.45 -5.68 4.85
CA ILE A 155 -14.10 -6.23 6.17
C ILE A 155 -12.75 -5.69 6.63
N VAL A 156 -11.75 -5.67 5.75
CA VAL A 156 -10.42 -5.09 6.04
C VAL A 156 -10.53 -3.59 6.33
N LEU A 157 -11.32 -2.85 5.55
CA LEU A 157 -11.56 -1.41 5.81
C LEU A 157 -12.17 -1.18 7.19
N TYR A 158 -13.19 -1.97 7.53
CA TYR A 158 -13.84 -1.89 8.84
C TYR A 158 -12.86 -2.20 9.97
N LEU A 159 -12.04 -3.26 9.82
CA LEU A 159 -11.01 -3.62 10.78
C LEU A 159 -9.96 -2.52 10.93
N ALA A 160 -9.46 -1.94 9.84
CA ALA A 160 -8.48 -0.85 9.88
C ALA A 160 -9.02 0.40 10.58
N ILE A 161 -10.29 0.75 10.36
CA ILE A 161 -10.94 1.85 11.08
C ILE A 161 -11.10 1.50 12.56
N ALA A 162 -11.52 0.27 12.87
CA ALA A 162 -11.70 -0.17 14.25
C ALA A 162 -10.37 -0.18 15.03
N THR A 163 -9.28 -0.68 14.44
CA THR A 163 -7.95 -0.66 15.04
C THR A 163 -7.44 0.75 15.22
N HIS A 164 -7.69 1.66 14.27
CA HIS A 164 -7.37 3.08 14.41
C HIS A 164 -8.10 3.73 15.59
N VAL A 165 -9.42 3.55 15.68
CA VAL A 165 -10.24 4.11 16.76
C VAL A 165 -9.81 3.54 18.12
N GLN A 166 -9.51 2.25 18.17
CA GLN A 166 -9.02 1.60 19.38
C GLN A 166 -7.63 2.12 19.77
N SER A 167 -6.70 2.23 18.83
CA SER A 167 -5.37 2.82 19.02
C SER A 167 -5.47 4.26 19.54
N TYR A 168 -6.35 5.07 18.94
CA TYR A 168 -6.62 6.44 19.40
C TYR A 168 -7.08 6.47 20.86
N TRP A 169 -8.01 5.60 21.23
CA TRP A 169 -8.52 5.51 22.60
C TRP A 169 -7.45 5.08 23.61
N ILE A 170 -6.65 4.08 23.25
CA ILE A 170 -5.54 3.55 24.05
C ILE A 170 -4.51 4.65 24.31
N TRP A 171 -4.05 5.33 23.26
CA TRP A 171 -3.08 6.42 23.41
C TRP A 171 -3.67 7.60 24.16
N SER A 172 -4.93 7.98 23.92
CA SER A 172 -5.57 9.05 24.70
C SER A 172 -5.61 8.75 26.20
N LYS A 173 -5.78 7.49 26.61
CA LYS A 173 -5.71 7.08 28.02
C LYS A 173 -4.29 7.09 28.58
N SER A 174 -3.31 6.64 27.79
CA SER A 174 -1.88 6.61 28.17
C SER A 174 -1.36 7.97 28.66
N PHE A 175 -1.89 9.07 28.11
CA PHE A 175 -1.50 10.43 28.49
C PHE A 175 -2.36 11.06 29.61
N SER A 176 -3.30 10.32 30.19
CA SER A 176 -3.96 10.71 31.45
C SER A 176 -3.08 10.34 32.64
N LYS A 177 -2.98 11.22 33.65
CA LYS A 177 -2.04 11.12 34.80
C LYS A 177 -2.31 9.97 35.80
N ASP A 178 -3.13 8.98 35.48
CA ASP A 178 -3.51 7.94 36.43
C ASP A 178 -2.46 6.81 36.47
N GLU A 179 -1.87 6.55 37.64
CA GLU A 179 -0.82 5.54 37.85
C GLU A 179 -1.26 4.09 37.56
N HIS A 180 -2.57 3.82 37.51
CA HIS A 180 -3.10 2.49 37.17
C HIS A 180 -3.17 2.22 35.66
N VAL A 181 -2.80 3.20 34.84
CA VAL A 181 -2.91 3.14 33.37
C VAL A 181 -1.85 2.22 32.75
N GLY A 182 -0.66 2.07 33.34
CA GLY A 182 0.45 1.33 32.71
C GLY A 182 0.17 -0.16 32.41
N TYR A 183 -0.37 -0.90 33.39
CA TYR A 183 -0.70 -2.32 33.21
C TYR A 183 -1.94 -2.53 32.32
N GLN A 184 -2.92 -1.63 32.41
CA GLN A 184 -4.09 -1.66 31.51
C GLN A 184 -3.70 -1.33 30.07
N LEU A 185 -2.78 -0.39 29.87
CA LEU A 185 -2.25 0.01 28.57
C LEU A 185 -1.55 -1.16 27.87
N GLN A 186 -0.70 -1.90 28.59
CA GLN A 186 -0.01 -3.06 28.02
C GLN A 186 -0.99 -4.19 27.66
N GLY A 187 -2.03 -4.41 28.47
CA GLY A 187 -3.11 -5.35 28.16
C GLY A 187 -3.94 -4.92 26.94
N ASP A 188 -4.22 -3.63 26.81
CA ASP A 188 -4.97 -3.06 25.70
C ASP A 188 -4.17 -3.11 24.38
N ILE A 189 -2.86 -2.85 24.42
CA ILE A 189 -1.95 -3.02 23.26
C ILE A 189 -1.92 -4.48 22.83
N LYS A 190 -1.73 -5.41 23.76
CA LYS A 190 -1.73 -6.85 23.45
C LYS A 190 -3.07 -7.34 22.88
N ASN A 191 -4.18 -6.70 23.28
CA ASN A 191 -5.48 -6.99 22.69
C ASN A 191 -5.64 -6.39 21.29
N LEU A 192 -4.98 -5.27 21.00
CA LEU A 192 -4.93 -4.68 19.66
C LEU A 192 -4.14 -5.60 18.71
N GLU A 193 -2.98 -6.09 19.13
CA GLU A 193 -2.12 -7.01 18.34
C GLU A 193 -2.84 -8.30 17.91
N LYS A 194 -3.84 -8.75 18.69
CA LYS A 194 -4.66 -9.93 18.30
C LYS A 194 -5.44 -9.72 17.01
N TRP A 195 -5.71 -8.47 16.62
CA TRP A 195 -6.41 -8.14 15.38
C TRP A 195 -5.49 -8.15 14.16
N ASP A 196 -4.17 -8.14 14.35
CA ASP A 196 -3.21 -8.11 13.25
C ASP A 196 -3.18 -9.44 12.50
N ILE A 197 -3.31 -10.58 13.20
CA ILE A 197 -3.35 -11.92 12.58
C ILE A 197 -4.54 -12.09 11.62
N PRO A 198 -5.80 -11.83 12.01
CA PRO A 198 -6.92 -11.95 11.09
C PRO A 198 -6.84 -10.92 9.95
N LEU A 199 -6.33 -9.70 10.22
CA LEU A 199 -6.11 -8.69 9.18
C LEU A 199 -5.09 -9.19 8.15
N LEU A 200 -3.94 -9.69 8.59
CA LEU A 200 -2.90 -10.27 7.75
C LEU A 200 -3.44 -11.45 6.93
N THR A 201 -4.26 -12.31 7.55
CA THR A 201 -4.88 -13.46 6.87
C THR A 201 -5.81 -13.01 5.73
N LEU A 202 -6.60 -11.96 5.96
CA LEU A 202 -7.48 -11.38 4.93
C LEU A 202 -6.67 -10.73 3.80
N TRP A 203 -5.59 -10.00 4.14
CA TRP A 203 -4.66 -9.45 3.14
C TRP A 203 -4.02 -10.54 2.28
N TRP A 204 -3.63 -11.65 2.90
CA TRP A 204 -3.08 -12.81 2.22
C TRP A 204 -4.10 -13.40 1.23
N ALA A 205 -5.34 -13.61 1.69
CA ALA A 205 -6.41 -14.14 0.86
C ALA A 205 -6.74 -13.23 -0.34
N ALA A 206 -6.89 -11.92 -0.10
CA ALA A 206 -7.19 -10.95 -1.15
C ALA A 206 -6.06 -10.86 -2.20
N SER A 207 -4.81 -10.78 -1.73
CA SER A 207 -3.63 -10.70 -2.60
C SER A 207 -3.43 -11.97 -3.43
N PHE A 208 -3.66 -13.14 -2.82
CA PHE A 208 -3.54 -14.43 -3.50
C PHE A 208 -4.65 -14.61 -4.55
N LEU A 209 -5.89 -14.24 -4.25
CA LEU A 209 -6.99 -14.25 -5.22
C LEU A 209 -6.70 -13.34 -6.42
N LEU A 210 -6.16 -12.14 -6.17
CA LEU A 210 -5.76 -11.21 -7.23
C LEU A 210 -4.63 -11.79 -8.10
N PHE A 211 -3.65 -12.46 -7.49
CA PHE A 211 -2.58 -13.15 -8.21
C PHE A 211 -3.11 -14.30 -9.08
N LEU A 212 -4.02 -15.13 -8.55
CA LEU A 212 -4.68 -16.19 -9.33
C LEU A 212 -5.47 -15.61 -10.52
N HIS A 213 -6.15 -14.50 -10.31
CA HIS A 213 -6.87 -13.77 -11.36
C HIS A 213 -5.91 -13.29 -12.46
N ALA A 214 -4.77 -12.69 -12.10
CA ALA A 214 -3.74 -12.30 -13.06
C ALA A 214 -3.15 -13.48 -13.84
N CYS A 215 -2.89 -14.61 -13.17
CA CYS A 215 -2.45 -15.84 -13.82
C CYS A 215 -3.49 -16.35 -14.84
N PHE A 216 -4.78 -16.27 -14.52
CA PHE A 216 -5.85 -16.65 -15.42
C PHE A 216 -5.90 -15.75 -16.65
N ILE A 217 -5.84 -14.42 -16.47
CA ILE A 217 -5.81 -13.44 -17.57
C ILE A 217 -4.58 -13.66 -18.45
N TRP A 218 -3.39 -13.84 -17.86
CA TRP A 218 -2.16 -14.11 -18.61
C TRP A 218 -2.27 -15.35 -19.49
N ARG A 219 -2.85 -16.44 -18.96
CA ARG A 219 -3.10 -17.66 -19.75
C ARG A 219 -4.03 -17.40 -20.94
N LYS A 220 -5.04 -16.55 -20.77
CA LYS A 220 -5.95 -16.16 -21.86
C LYS A 220 -5.30 -15.21 -22.86
N ALA A 221 -4.48 -14.28 -22.39
CA ALA A 221 -3.79 -13.29 -23.21
C ALA A 221 -2.60 -13.87 -24.01
N LYS A 222 -2.13 -15.10 -23.71
CA LYS A 222 -1.01 -15.75 -24.41
C LYS A 222 -1.21 -15.85 -25.94
N GLY A 223 -2.45 -15.86 -26.41
CA GLY A 223 -2.78 -15.86 -27.85
C GLY A 223 -2.80 -14.47 -28.50
N ASN A 224 -2.72 -13.38 -27.74
CA ASN A 224 -2.83 -12.01 -28.24
C ASN A 224 -1.59 -11.19 -27.83
N ALA A 225 -0.65 -11.03 -28.75
CA ALA A 225 0.62 -10.34 -28.53
C ALA A 225 0.45 -8.88 -28.10
N GLN A 226 -0.65 -8.22 -28.48
CA GLN A 226 -0.91 -6.81 -28.15
C GLN A 226 -1.27 -6.61 -26.67
N VAL A 227 -1.93 -7.60 -26.07
CA VAL A 227 -2.38 -7.53 -24.66
C VAL A 227 -1.35 -8.18 -23.73
N LEU A 228 -0.41 -8.96 -24.28
CA LEU A 228 0.58 -9.72 -23.52
C LEU A 228 1.52 -8.81 -22.70
N ASP A 229 2.11 -7.77 -23.31
CA ASP A 229 3.05 -6.86 -22.63
C ASP A 229 2.39 -6.15 -21.43
N SER A 230 1.16 -5.68 -21.62
CA SER A 230 0.37 -5.07 -20.54
C SER A 230 -0.03 -6.09 -19.46
N THR A 231 -0.35 -7.32 -19.85
CA THR A 231 -0.71 -8.38 -18.90
C THR A 231 0.49 -8.84 -18.07
N VAL A 232 1.72 -8.80 -18.62
CA VAL A 232 2.95 -9.06 -17.86
C VAL A 232 3.18 -7.97 -16.83
N THR A 233 2.94 -6.71 -17.20
CA THR A 233 3.01 -5.56 -16.27
C THR A 233 1.97 -5.68 -15.16
N PHE A 234 0.75 -6.12 -15.50
CA PHE A 234 -0.31 -6.42 -14.54
C PHE A 234 0.09 -7.57 -13.58
N LEU A 235 0.62 -8.67 -14.12
CA LEU A 235 1.09 -9.78 -13.31
C LEU A 235 2.20 -9.33 -12.35
N ALA A 236 3.17 -8.55 -12.82
CA ALA A 236 4.23 -7.99 -11.97
C ALA A 236 3.65 -7.14 -10.82
N ALA A 237 2.66 -6.30 -11.09
CA ALA A 237 1.96 -5.53 -10.06
C ALA A 237 1.27 -6.42 -9.01
N THR A 238 0.63 -7.53 -9.44
CA THR A 238 0.01 -8.48 -8.50
C THR A 238 1.01 -9.28 -7.69
N VAL A 239 2.20 -9.59 -8.24
CA VAL A 239 3.30 -10.23 -7.49
C VAL A 239 3.85 -9.27 -6.44
N LEU A 240 4.04 -7.99 -6.79
CA LEU A 240 4.42 -6.96 -5.83
C LEU A 240 3.37 -6.81 -4.71
N ASN A 241 2.08 -6.88 -5.04
CA ASN A 241 1.02 -6.86 -4.04
C ASN A 241 1.07 -8.08 -3.11
N LEU A 242 1.39 -9.27 -3.63
CA LEU A 242 1.56 -10.49 -2.82
C LEU A 242 2.82 -10.44 -1.93
N PHE A 243 3.82 -9.64 -2.30
CA PHE A 243 5.05 -9.50 -1.51
C PHE A 243 4.78 -8.90 -0.12
N ASN A 244 3.83 -7.97 0.01
CA ASN A 244 3.51 -7.33 1.29
C ASN A 244 3.09 -8.32 2.40
N PRO A 245 2.04 -9.15 2.22
CA PRO A 245 1.66 -10.10 3.26
C PRO A 245 2.72 -11.20 3.47
N VAL A 246 3.50 -11.58 2.45
CA VAL A 246 4.61 -12.53 2.60
C VAL A 246 5.71 -11.94 3.49
N ARG A 247 6.14 -10.71 3.22
CA ARG A 247 7.10 -9.96 4.03
C ARG A 247 6.63 -9.86 5.48
N GLN A 248 5.40 -9.40 5.73
CA GLN A 248 4.82 -9.31 7.07
C GLN A 248 4.77 -10.66 7.79
N THR A 249 4.46 -11.75 7.07
CA THR A 249 4.50 -13.11 7.65
C THR A 249 5.93 -13.50 8.06
N VAL A 250 6.93 -13.19 7.24
CA VAL A 250 8.33 -13.49 7.55
C VAL A 250 8.78 -12.76 8.82
N ILE A 251 8.45 -11.48 8.97
CA ILE A 251 8.84 -10.67 10.15
C ILE A 251 8.14 -11.15 11.41
N THR A 252 6.83 -11.42 11.32
CA THR A 252 6.05 -11.90 12.47
C THR A 252 6.43 -13.30 12.92
N THR A 253 7.00 -14.13 12.03
CA THR A 253 7.47 -15.49 12.37
C THR A 253 8.94 -15.54 12.80
N LEU A 254 9.71 -14.50 12.50
CA LEU A 254 11.10 -14.35 12.94
C LEU A 254 11.13 -13.88 14.40
N ASP A 255 11.28 -14.82 15.33
CA ASP A 255 11.40 -14.51 16.76
C ASP A 255 12.78 -13.89 17.07
N PRO A 256 12.83 -12.63 17.56
CA PRO A 256 14.09 -11.98 17.93
C PRO A 256 14.81 -12.67 19.09
N GLU A 257 14.10 -13.41 19.95
CA GLU A 257 14.71 -14.14 21.07
C GLU A 257 15.48 -15.39 20.60
N ILE A 258 15.09 -15.99 19.47
CA ILE A 258 15.73 -17.19 18.93
C ILE A 258 17.01 -16.85 18.16
N LEU A 259 17.10 -15.65 17.59
CA LEU A 259 18.18 -15.31 16.66
C LEU A 259 19.43 -14.71 17.31
N GLU A 260 19.38 -14.30 18.59
CA GLU A 260 20.44 -13.59 19.36
C GLU A 260 21.16 -12.43 18.62
N CYS A 261 20.68 -12.04 17.43
CA CYS A 261 21.32 -11.08 16.53
C CYS A 261 20.51 -9.78 16.50
N LYS A 262 20.61 -9.00 17.58
CA LYS A 262 19.96 -7.68 17.70
C LYS A 262 20.27 -6.78 16.49
N LEU A 263 21.50 -6.82 15.99
CA LEU A 263 21.93 -6.07 14.81
C LEU A 263 21.17 -6.49 13.53
N PHE A 264 20.99 -7.80 13.31
CA PHE A 264 20.27 -8.31 12.14
C PHE A 264 18.80 -7.87 12.18
N MET A 265 18.15 -7.94 13.35
CA MET A 265 16.78 -7.48 13.50
C MET A 265 16.63 -5.97 13.25
N HIS A 266 17.58 -5.16 13.70
CA HIS A 266 17.59 -3.72 13.44
C HIS A 266 17.62 -3.39 11.93
N TYR A 267 18.52 -4.03 11.19
CA TYR A 267 18.58 -3.87 9.73
C TYR A 267 17.32 -4.43 9.03
N LEU A 268 16.76 -5.52 9.56
CA LEU A 268 15.56 -6.12 9.00
C LEU A 268 14.37 -5.17 9.13
N TYR A 269 14.14 -4.55 10.30
CA TYR A 269 13.10 -3.54 10.48
C TYR A 269 13.32 -2.29 9.62
N LEU A 270 14.56 -1.82 9.48
CA LEU A 270 14.88 -0.69 8.59
C LEU A 270 14.53 -1.00 7.12
N VAL A 271 14.97 -2.16 6.62
CA VAL A 271 14.65 -2.60 5.27
C VAL A 271 13.15 -2.80 5.10
N ASP A 272 12.49 -3.30 6.14
CA ASP A 272 11.06 -3.53 6.15
C ASP A 272 10.24 -2.26 5.95
N ASP A 273 10.53 -1.23 6.76
CA ASP A 273 9.93 0.09 6.66
C ASP A 273 10.13 0.69 5.27
N MET A 274 11.34 0.56 4.70
CA MET A 274 11.60 1.03 3.35
C MET A 274 10.77 0.28 2.31
N LEU A 275 10.75 -1.05 2.37
CA LEU A 275 10.04 -1.89 1.41
C LEU A 275 8.53 -1.61 1.40
N ASP A 276 7.94 -1.31 2.56
CA ASP A 276 6.51 -1.02 2.69
C ASP A 276 6.05 0.09 1.73
N TYR A 277 6.76 1.22 1.70
CA TYR A 277 6.43 2.35 0.83
C TYR A 277 6.90 2.17 -0.62
N TRP A 278 8.09 1.59 -0.81
CA TRP A 278 8.66 1.39 -2.15
C TRP A 278 7.84 0.39 -2.97
N VAL A 279 7.36 -0.70 -2.38
CA VAL A 279 6.53 -1.69 -3.07
C VAL A 279 5.22 -1.05 -3.54
N ARG A 280 4.55 -0.26 -2.68
CA ARG A 280 3.33 0.46 -3.05
C ARG A 280 3.56 1.48 -4.16
N PHE A 281 4.63 2.25 -4.06
CA PHE A 281 5.03 3.18 -5.12
C PHE A 281 5.24 2.44 -6.46
N LEU A 282 5.95 1.31 -6.44
CA LEU A 282 6.16 0.51 -7.64
C LEU A 282 4.84 0.00 -8.21
N ILE A 283 3.92 -0.51 -7.39
CA ILE A 283 2.60 -0.96 -7.88
C ILE A 283 1.85 0.18 -8.56
N ILE A 284 1.82 1.36 -7.94
CA ILE A 284 1.19 2.56 -8.50
C ILE A 284 1.86 3.00 -9.81
N ALA A 285 3.18 2.95 -9.88
CA ALA A 285 3.93 3.22 -11.10
C ALA A 285 3.60 2.21 -12.21
N HIS A 286 3.43 0.93 -11.90
CA HIS A 286 3.00 -0.09 -12.86
C HIS A 286 1.57 0.18 -13.36
N ILE A 287 0.64 0.54 -12.47
CA ILE A 287 -0.73 0.92 -12.85
C ILE A 287 -0.71 2.14 -13.78
N PHE A 288 0.10 3.14 -13.44
CA PHE A 288 0.28 4.32 -14.28
C PHE A 288 0.87 3.97 -15.66
N ALA A 289 1.88 3.10 -15.70
CA ALA A 289 2.47 2.61 -16.95
C ALA A 289 1.47 1.82 -17.82
N MET A 290 0.60 0.99 -17.20
CA MET A 290 -0.50 0.32 -17.90
C MET A 290 -1.52 1.33 -18.49
N GLY A 291 -1.70 2.47 -17.82
CA GLY A 291 -2.56 3.56 -18.27
C GLY A 291 -1.95 4.48 -19.35
N LEU A 292 -0.62 4.55 -19.44
CA LEU A 292 0.08 5.37 -20.43
C LEU A 292 -0.02 4.77 -21.84
N SER A 293 -0.76 5.48 -22.68
CA SER A 293 -1.07 5.12 -24.06
C SER A 293 0.05 5.58 -25.01
N GLU A 294 1.08 4.76 -25.21
CA GLU A 294 1.82 4.76 -26.49
C GLU A 294 2.09 3.31 -26.91
N ASN A 295 1.34 2.84 -27.91
CA ASN A 295 1.50 1.60 -28.70
C ASN A 295 1.50 0.23 -27.98
N LYS A 296 1.52 0.14 -26.65
CA LYS A 296 1.61 -1.15 -25.92
C LYS A 296 0.69 -1.34 -24.70
N GLY A 297 -0.08 -0.30 -24.34
CA GLY A 297 -1.02 -0.32 -23.22
C GLY A 297 -2.38 -0.95 -23.55
N LEU A 298 -3.20 -1.23 -22.53
CA LEU A 298 -4.62 -1.67 -22.65
C LEU A 298 -5.40 -0.84 -23.70
N TRP A 299 -5.07 0.46 -23.75
CA TRP A 299 -5.65 1.45 -24.65
C TRP A 299 -5.18 1.37 -26.09
N ALA A 300 -3.95 0.91 -26.35
CA ALA A 300 -3.45 0.68 -27.70
C ALA A 300 -4.11 -0.55 -28.34
N ALA A 301 -4.35 -1.59 -27.54
CA ALA A 301 -5.08 -2.79 -27.98
C ALA A 301 -6.54 -2.47 -28.35
N MET A 302 -7.20 -1.59 -27.60
CA MET A 302 -8.56 -1.14 -27.92
C MET A 302 -8.67 -0.24 -29.14
N LEU A 303 -7.74 0.71 -29.32
CA LEU A 303 -7.76 1.58 -30.51
C LEU A 303 -7.60 0.74 -31.79
N GLN A 304 -6.81 -0.34 -31.73
CA GLN A 304 -6.61 -1.23 -32.86
C GLN A 304 -7.79 -2.16 -33.13
N SER A 305 -8.46 -2.71 -32.11
CA SER A 305 -9.65 -3.55 -32.30
C SER A 305 -10.84 -2.78 -32.91
N TYR A 306 -10.98 -1.50 -32.59
CA TYR A 306 -11.99 -0.63 -33.23
C TYR A 306 -11.59 -0.15 -34.63
N SER A 307 -10.29 -0.09 -34.94
CA SER A 307 -9.78 0.37 -36.26
C SER A 307 -9.58 -0.74 -37.29
N ALA A 308 -9.73 -2.02 -36.90
CA ALA A 308 -9.70 -3.12 -37.84
C ALA A 308 -10.89 -2.96 -38.83
N PRO A 309 -10.64 -2.83 -40.14
CA PRO A 309 -11.72 -2.70 -41.10
C PRO A 309 -12.58 -3.96 -41.01
N LEU A 310 -13.88 -3.76 -40.78
CA LEU A 310 -14.90 -4.76 -41.05
C LEU A 310 -14.73 -5.17 -42.52
N ASP A 311 -14.08 -6.30 -42.77
CA ASP A 311 -14.13 -7.00 -44.05
C ASP A 311 -15.57 -7.48 -44.22
N ILE A 312 -16.41 -6.57 -44.71
CA ILE A 312 -17.74 -6.87 -45.25
C ILE A 312 -17.47 -7.61 -46.56
N ALA A 313 -17.09 -8.89 -46.44
CA ALA A 313 -17.15 -9.83 -47.54
C ALA A 313 -18.61 -9.90 -47.99
N ARG A 314 -18.88 -9.28 -49.14
CA ARG A 314 -20.16 -9.36 -49.85
C ARG A 314 -20.56 -10.83 -50.01
N PRO A 315 -21.84 -11.19 -49.85
CA PRO A 315 -22.30 -12.49 -50.28
C PRO A 315 -22.26 -12.52 -51.82
N THR A 316 -21.31 -13.26 -52.40
CA THR A 316 -21.45 -13.75 -53.77
C THR A 316 -22.57 -14.77 -53.76
N LYS A 317 -23.76 -14.31 -54.18
CA LYS A 317 -24.75 -15.18 -54.79
C LYS A 317 -24.14 -15.69 -56.10
N GLU A 318 -24.01 -17.00 -56.21
CA GLU A 318 -24.28 -17.79 -57.42
C GLU A 318 -24.54 -19.25 -56.99
#